data_AF-A0A098M4W1-F1
#
_entry.id   AF-A0A098M4W1-F1
#
_cell.length_a   1.000
_cell.length_b   1.000
_cell.length_c   1.000
_cell.angle_alpha   90.00
_cell.angle_beta   90.00
_cell.angle_gamma   90.00
#
_symmetry.space_group_name_H-M   'P 1'
#
loop_
_entity.id
_entity.type
_entity.pdbx_description
1 polymer ?
#
loop_
_entity_poly.entity_id
_entity_poly.type
_entity_poly.pdbx_seq_one_letter_code
_entity_poly.pdbx_strand_id
1 'polypeptide(L)' 'MIEDKPLMQSMMGERIWQLMQVDQEAFKREAREYFARGYPGWTIKRVKYPIVYLLDERGQVSE' A
#
# COMPACT_ATOMS: atom_id res chain seq x y z
N MET A 1 11.33 5.58 -16.10
CA MET A 1 12.07 5.68 -14.82
C MET A 1 11.04 5.94 -13.72
N ILE A 2 10.68 4.92 -12.94
CA ILE A 2 9.80 5.06 -11.76
C ILE A 2 10.68 5.31 -10.52
N GLU A 3 11.87 5.89 -10.71
CA GLU A 3 12.98 5.80 -9.77
C GLU A 3 13.14 7.00 -8.83
N ASP A 4 12.36 8.08 -9.00
CA ASP A 4 12.57 9.29 -8.19
C ASP A 4 11.36 9.69 -7.31
N LYS A 5 10.26 8.95 -7.35
CA LYS A 5 9.12 9.27 -6.47
C LYS A 5 9.36 8.65 -5.09
N PRO A 6 9.39 9.45 -4.00
CA PRO A 6 9.57 8.92 -2.66
C PRO A 6 8.38 7.99 -2.33
N LEU A 7 8.68 6.70 -2.17
CA LEU A 7 7.71 5.75 -1.67
C LEU A 7 7.55 5.96 -0.17
N MET A 8 6.33 6.26 0.26
CA MET A 8 6.02 6.32 1.68
C MET A 8 6.04 4.91 2.25
N GLN A 9 6.79 4.74 3.34
CA GLN A 9 6.80 3.51 4.12
C GLN A 9 5.69 3.59 5.17
N SER A 10 4.85 2.58 5.22
CA SER A 10 3.77 2.47 6.19
C SER A 10 3.66 1.04 6.71
N MET A 11 2.81 0.86 7.71
CA MET A 11 2.51 -0.44 8.31
C MET A 11 1.00 -0.63 8.38
N MET A 12 0.59 -1.89 8.47
CA MET A 12 -0.80 -2.28 8.69
C MET A 12 -0.88 -3.23 9.88
N GLY A 13 -2.08 -3.37 10.43
CA GLY A 13 -2.32 -4.24 11.59
C GLY A 13 -1.97 -5.70 11.31
N GLU A 14 -1.56 -6.40 12.37
CA GLU A 14 -1.14 -7.81 12.32
C GLU A 14 -2.23 -8.72 11.73
N ARG A 15 -3.51 -8.43 11.99
CA ARG A 15 -4.65 -9.15 11.40
C ARG A 15 -4.60 -9.19 9.87
N ILE A 16 -4.24 -8.08 9.22
CA ILE A 16 -4.14 -8.02 7.76
C ILE A 16 -2.91 -8.82 7.31
N TRP A 17 -1.80 -8.76 8.05
CA TRP A 17 -0.62 -9.57 7.76
C TRP A 17 -0.87 -11.08 7.86
N GLN A 18 -1.72 -11.54 8.78
CA GLN A 18 -2.09 -12.96 8.87
C GLN A 18 -2.78 -13.44 7.58
N LEU A 19 -3.54 -12.58 6.90
CA LEU A 19 -4.15 -12.92 5.61
C LEU A 19 -3.09 -13.18 4.54
N MET A 20 -1.92 -12.53 4.60
CA MET A 20 -0.87 -12.74 3.59
C MET A 20 -0.42 -14.21 3.50
N GLN A 21 -0.49 -14.96 4.61
CA GLN A 21 -0.10 -16.38 4.66
C GLN A 21 -1.25 -17.34 4.34
N VAL A 22 -2.49 -16.93 4.58
CA VAL A 22 -3.68 -17.79 4.48
C VAL A 22 -4.45 -17.55 3.18
N ASP A 23 -4.66 -16.28 2.82
CA ASP A 23 -5.46 -15.85 1.68
C ASP A 23 -4.91 -14.53 1.09
N GLN A 24 -4.13 -14.69 0.02
CA GLN A 24 -3.49 -13.55 -0.67
C GLN A 24 -4.50 -12.62 -1.34
N GLU A 25 -5.68 -13.10 -1.73
CA GLU A 25 -6.71 -12.27 -2.36
C GLU A 25 -7.42 -11.42 -1.31
N ALA A 26 -7.79 -12.03 -0.18
CA ALA A 26 -8.32 -11.32 0.98
C ALA A 26 -7.32 -10.28 1.51
N PHE A 27 -6.03 -10.65 1.56
CA PHE A 27 -4.95 -9.72 1.92
C PHE A 27 -4.93 -8.49 1.02
N LYS A 28 -4.92 -8.67 -0.31
CA LYS A 28 -4.89 -7.56 -1.27
C LYS A 28 -6.11 -6.65 -1.11
N ARG A 29 -7.30 -7.23 -0.90
CA ARG A 29 -8.54 -6.48 -0.70
C ARG A 29 -8.51 -5.67 0.60
N GLU A 30 -8.23 -6.32 1.73
CA GLU A 30 -8.19 -5.68 3.05
C GLU A 30 -7.08 -4.61 3.11
N ALA A 31 -5.88 -4.89 2.60
CA ALA A 31 -4.80 -3.92 2.57
C ALA A 31 -5.18 -2.69 1.74
N ARG A 32 -5.79 -2.89 0.56
CA ARG A 32 -6.26 -1.77 -0.27
C ARG A 32 -7.32 -0.94 0.44
N GLU A 33 -8.31 -1.57 1.07
CA GLU A 33 -9.34 -0.86 1.83
C GLU A 33 -8.76 -0.10 3.04
N TYR A 34 -7.82 -0.72 3.75
CA TYR A 34 -7.13 -0.12 4.89
C TYR A 34 -6.42 1.18 4.48
N PHE A 35 -5.61 1.14 3.43
CA PHE A 35 -4.90 2.33 2.95
C PHE A 35 -5.84 3.32 2.24
N ALA A 36 -6.90 2.89 1.56
CA ALA A 36 -7.87 3.81 0.96
C ALA A 36 -8.57 4.70 2.00
N ARG A 37 -8.79 4.18 3.21
CA ARG A 37 -9.43 4.92 4.32
C ARG A 37 -8.47 5.94 4.97
N GLY A 38 -7.21 5.56 5.19
CA GLY A 38 -6.23 6.43 5.85
C GLY A 38 -5.42 7.32 4.91
N TYR A 39 -5.27 6.90 3.65
CA TYR A 39 -4.40 7.49 2.64
C TYR A 39 -5.13 7.61 1.29
N PRO A 40 -6.17 8.48 1.19
CA PRO A 40 -6.87 8.69 -0.07
C PRO A 40 -5.91 9.22 -1.14
N GLY A 41 -5.92 8.58 -2.32
CA GLY A 41 -5.03 8.91 -3.44
C GLY A 41 -3.64 8.28 -3.39
N TRP A 42 -3.40 7.39 -2.42
CA TRP A 42 -2.20 6.56 -2.38
C TRP A 42 -2.49 5.14 -2.85
N THR A 43 -1.49 4.53 -3.50
CA THR A 43 -1.59 3.18 -4.03
C THR A 43 -0.42 2.32 -3.56
N ILE A 44 -0.71 1.07 -3.17
CA ILE A 44 0.31 0.10 -2.76
C ILE A 44 1.11 -0.30 -4.01
N LYS A 45 2.42 -0.02 -4.02
CA LYS A 45 3.33 -0.47 -5.09
C LYS A 45 4.12 -1.71 -4.70
N ARG A 46 4.47 -1.84 -3.42
CA ARG A 46 5.26 -2.97 -2.93
C ARG A 46 4.88 -3.30 -1.49
N VAL A 47 4.92 -4.58 -1.17
CA VAL A 47 4.73 -5.09 0.19
C VAL A 47 5.97 -5.93 0.54
N LYS A 48 6.59 -5.64 1.68
CA LYS A 48 7.70 -6.42 2.24
C LYS A 48 7.59 -6.39 3.76
N TYR A 49 7.11 -7.48 4.36
CA TYR A 49 6.88 -7.56 5.81
C TYR A 49 8.06 -6.99 6.65
N PRO A 50 7.81 -6.09 7.61
CA PRO A 50 6.50 -5.53 8.03
C PRO A 50 6.13 -4.20 7.33
N ILE A 51 6.84 -3.82 6.26
CA ILE A 51 6.73 -2.55 5.55
C ILE A 51 5.84 -2.64 4.30
N VAL A 52 4.97 -1.65 4.13
CA VAL A 52 4.20 -1.40 2.91
C VAL A 52 4.71 -0.12 2.26
N TYR A 53 4.99 -0.18 0.97
CA TYR A 53 5.43 0.96 0.18
C TYR A 53 4.24 1.51 -0.61
N LEU A 54 3.86 2.73 -0.28
CA LEU A 54 2.78 3.48 -0.92
C LEU A 54 3.37 4.52 -1.87
N LEU A 55 2.76 4.68 -3.03
CA LEU A 55 3.01 5.79 -3.95
C LEU A 55 1.85 6.76 -3.88
N ASP A 56 2.17 8.04 -3.76
CA ASP A 56 1.18 9.11 -3.94
C ASP A 56 0.89 9.27 -5.44
N GLU A 57 -0.35 8.98 -5.84
CA GLU A 57 -0.80 9.16 -7.23
C GLU A 57 -1.46 10.54 -7.43
N ARG A 58 -1.65 11.32 -6.36
CA ARG A 58 -2.20 12.68 -6.42
C ARG A 58 -1.22 13.65 -7.08
N GLY A 59 0.09 13.48 -6.86
CA GLY A 59 1.14 14.22 -7.55
C GLY A 59 1.42 13.76 -8.99
N GLN A 60 0.49 13.06 -9.66
CA GLN A 60 0.65 12.60 -11.05
C GLN A 60 -0.12 13.46 -12.07
N VAL A 61 -0.74 14.56 -11.64
CA VAL A 61 -1.09 15.68 -12.52
C VAL A 61 0.13 16.59 -12.65
N SER A 62 1.05 16.22 -13.55
CA SER A 62 1.89 17.21 -14.21
C SER A 62 1.07 17.82 -15.34
N GLU A 63 0.94 19.16 -15.33
CA GLU A 63 0.62 19.99 -16.50
C GLU A 63 1.46 19.61 -17.74
#